data_AF-A0A4C1TLZ4-F1
#
_entry.id   AF-A0A4C1TLZ4-F1
#
_cell.length_a   1.000
_cell.length_b   1.000
_cell.length_c   1.000
_cell.angle_alpha   90.00
_cell.angle_beta   90.00
_cell.angle_gamma   90.00
#
_symmetry.space_group_name_H-M   'P 1'
#
loop_
_entity.id
_entity.type
_entity.pdbx_description
1 polymer ?
#
loop_
_entity_poly.entity_id
_entity_poly.type
_entity_poly.pdbx_seq_one_letter_code
_entity_poly.pdbx_strand_id
1 'polypeptide(L)'
;MENNTLNLPDQSVIVADAAFPLKTYLMKPYQTTPTRREKIFNYRLSRARRIVENAFGILVTRFRVLINAIDMTPKKIDPITLAACALHNWLRKTSDMYITQRCVDFEDIQQGVVVPGAWRAQMRQVLKAYHLHATITTLSTGRSNKKHLCAAL
;
A
#
# COMPACT_ATOMS: atom_id res chain seq x y z
N MET A 1 -0.05 15.73 -14.23
CA MET A 1 -0.59 14.69 -15.14
C MET A 1 -1.36 15.27 -16.30
N GLU A 2 -2.16 16.31 -16.08
CA GLU A 2 -2.90 17.03 -17.15
C GLU A 2 -1.99 17.56 -18.28
N ASN A 3 -0.68 17.71 -18.02
CA ASN A 3 0.34 18.12 -19.00
C ASN A 3 1.25 16.96 -19.50
N ASN A 4 0.82 15.69 -19.40
CA ASN A 4 1.55 14.48 -19.81
C ASN A 4 3.00 14.33 -19.26
N THR A 5 3.30 14.89 -18.09
CA THR A 5 4.66 14.93 -17.51
C THR A 5 5.22 13.56 -17.09
N LEU A 6 4.40 12.51 -17.08
CA LEU A 6 4.82 11.15 -16.68
C LEU A 6 5.22 10.27 -17.88
N ASN A 7 5.11 10.77 -19.12
CA ASN A 7 5.40 10.02 -20.35
C ASN A 7 4.78 8.60 -20.33
N LEU A 8 3.51 8.52 -19.95
CA LEU A 8 2.83 7.23 -19.89
C LEU A 8 2.57 6.72 -21.32
N PRO A 9 2.60 5.40 -21.56
CA PRO A 9 2.24 4.84 -22.86
C PRO A 9 0.84 5.27 -23.30
N ASP A 10 0.64 5.39 -24.61
CA ASP A 10 -0.68 5.69 -25.16
C ASP A 10 -1.73 4.68 -24.67
N GLN A 11 -2.95 5.18 -24.42
CA GLN A 11 -4.09 4.40 -23.89
C GLN A 11 -3.89 3.81 -22.48
N SER A 12 -2.89 4.27 -21.73
CA SER A 12 -2.75 3.92 -20.32
C SER A 12 -3.60 4.83 -19.41
N VAL A 13 -3.99 4.28 -18.27
CA VAL A 13 -4.72 4.98 -17.21
C VAL A 13 -4.14 4.65 -15.86
N ILE A 14 -4.28 5.57 -14.92
CA ILE A 14 -3.91 5.35 -13.52
C ILE A 14 -5.11 4.81 -12.77
N VAL A 15 -4.85 3.89 -11.87
CA VAL A 15 -5.87 3.29 -11.01
C VAL A 15 -5.90 4.03 -9.68
N ALA A 16 -7.09 4.47 -9.28
CA ALA A 16 -7.31 5.23 -8.05
C ALA A 16 -8.32 4.57 -7.12
N ASP A 17 -8.28 5.01 -5.86
CA ASP A 17 -9.32 4.72 -4.88
C ASP A 17 -10.63 5.45 -5.22
N ALA A 18 -11.72 4.97 -4.63
CA ALA A 18 -13.04 5.56 -4.72
C ALA A 18 -13.12 7.00 -4.16
N ALA A 19 -12.17 7.41 -3.31
CA ALA A 19 -12.07 8.78 -2.80
C ALA A 19 -11.67 9.81 -3.86
N PHE A 20 -11.00 9.40 -4.94
CA PHE A 20 -10.56 10.31 -5.99
C PHE A 20 -11.66 10.59 -7.02
N PRO A 21 -11.65 11.75 -7.69
CA PRO A 21 -12.55 12.03 -8.81
C PRO A 21 -12.17 11.22 -10.05
N LEU A 22 -13.15 10.85 -10.87
CA LEU A 22 -12.90 10.25 -12.17
C LEU A 22 -12.30 11.29 -13.12
N LYS A 23 -11.23 10.94 -13.84
CA LYS A 23 -10.57 11.81 -14.84
C LYS A 23 -10.27 11.01 -16.11
N THR A 24 -9.94 11.69 -17.20
CA THR A 24 -9.56 11.06 -18.48
C THR A 24 -8.36 10.12 -18.36
N TYR A 25 -7.48 10.38 -17.39
CA TYR A 25 -6.29 9.57 -17.10
C TYR A 25 -6.40 8.76 -15.79
N LEU A 26 -7.52 8.84 -15.07
CA LEU A 26 -7.68 8.28 -13.71
C LEU A 26 -8.98 7.50 -13.59
N MET A 27 -8.86 6.18 -13.42
CA MET A 27 -9.97 5.26 -13.24
C MET A 27 -10.21 4.94 -11.76
N LYS A 28 -11.48 4.95 -11.35
CA LYS A 28 -11.92 4.65 -9.98
C LYS A 28 -13.02 3.57 -10.00
N PRO A 29 -13.26 2.85 -8.89
CA PRO A 29 -14.34 1.87 -8.84
C PRO A 29 -15.73 2.53 -8.87
N TYR A 30 -16.70 1.83 -9.44
CA TYR A 30 -18.13 2.15 -9.33
C TYR A 30 -18.61 1.89 -7.89
N GLN A 31 -19.30 2.85 -7.28
CA GLN A 31 -19.69 2.78 -5.86
C GLN A 31 -21.15 2.35 -5.64
N THR A 32 -22.08 2.93 -6.40
CA THR A 32 -23.52 2.73 -6.16
C THR A 32 -24.04 1.51 -6.94
N THR A 33 -24.44 0.46 -6.22
CA THR A 33 -25.14 -0.73 -6.75
C THR A 33 -24.69 -1.17 -8.15
N PRO A 34 -23.43 -1.65 -8.29
CA PRO A 34 -22.85 -1.91 -9.59
C PRO A 34 -23.59 -3.03 -10.33
N THR A 35 -23.88 -2.77 -11.60
CA THR A 35 -24.33 -3.78 -12.57
C THR A 35 -23.32 -4.91 -12.70
N ARG A 36 -23.70 -6.02 -13.35
CA ARG A 36 -22.79 -7.16 -13.58
C ARG A 36 -21.49 -6.73 -14.29
N ARG A 37 -21.56 -5.82 -15.27
CA ARG A 37 -20.39 -5.32 -16.00
C ARG A 37 -19.48 -4.46 -15.12
N GLU A 38 -20.07 -3.59 -14.31
CA GLU A 38 -19.33 -2.74 -13.37
C GLU A 38 -18.68 -3.56 -12.24
N LYS A 39 -19.31 -4.65 -11.79
CA LYS A 39 -18.68 -5.60 -10.84
C LYS A 39 -17.43 -6.24 -11.43
N ILE A 40 -17.48 -6.67 -12.70
CA ILE A 40 -16.31 -7.23 -13.40
C ILE A 40 -15.20 -6.18 -13.52
N PHE A 41 -15.56 -4.95 -13.87
CA PHE A 41 -14.62 -3.84 -13.91
C PHE A 41 -13.98 -3.58 -12.54
N ASN A 42 -14.78 -3.43 -11.49
CA ASN A 42 -14.30 -3.21 -10.12
C ASN A 42 -13.37 -4.33 -9.63
N TYR A 43 -13.67 -5.58 -9.99
CA TYR A 43 -12.80 -6.72 -9.70
C TYR A 43 -11.44 -6.57 -10.39
N ARG A 44 -11.40 -6.27 -11.70
CA ARG A 44 -10.15 -6.05 -12.45
C ARG A 44 -9.36 -4.87 -11.89
N LEU A 45 -10.05 -3.78 -11.57
CA LEU A 45 -9.44 -2.59 -10.97
C LEU A 45 -8.82 -2.93 -9.61
N SER A 46 -9.52 -3.69 -8.77
CA SER A 46 -9.02 -4.13 -7.46
C SER A 46 -7.85 -5.09 -7.59
N ARG A 47 -7.86 -5.96 -8.60
CA ARG A 47 -6.74 -6.87 -8.90
C ARG A 47 -5.48 -6.09 -9.30
N ALA A 48 -5.62 -5.02 -10.09
CA ALA A 48 -4.51 -4.14 -10.43
C ALA A 48 -3.94 -3.41 -9.19
N ARG A 49 -4.81 -2.85 -8.33
CA ARG A 49 -4.38 -2.21 -7.07
C ARG A 49 -3.64 -3.15 -6.13
N ARG A 50 -4.06 -4.42 -6.07
CA ARG A 50 -3.44 -5.40 -5.18
C ARG A 50 -1.94 -5.60 -5.44
N ILE A 51 -1.48 -5.40 -6.67
CA ILE A 51 -0.06 -5.51 -7.02
C ILE A 51 0.75 -4.44 -6.28
N VAL A 52 0.29 -3.18 -6.31
CA VAL A 52 0.96 -2.08 -5.61
C VAL A 52 0.77 -2.17 -4.09
N GLU A 53 -0.42 -2.56 -3.61
CA GLU A 53 -0.65 -2.84 -2.17
C GLU A 53 0.33 -3.89 -1.64
N ASN A 54 0.51 -5.01 -2.34
CA ASN A 54 1.48 -6.04 -1.98
C ASN A 54 2.91 -5.51 -1.97
N ALA A 55 3.31 -4.75 -3.00
CA ALA A 55 4.65 -4.19 -3.09
C ALA A 55 4.98 -3.27 -1.91
N PHE A 56 4.11 -2.28 -1.64
CA PHE A 56 4.30 -1.37 -0.51
C PHE A 56 4.18 -2.07 0.83
N GLY A 57 3.19 -2.96 0.99
CA GLY A 57 2.99 -3.72 2.21
C GLY A 57 4.22 -4.55 2.59
N ILE A 58 4.81 -5.27 1.63
CA ILE A 58 6.04 -6.04 1.85
C ILE A 58 7.22 -5.10 2.13
N LEU A 59 7.40 -4.05 1.32
CA LEU A 59 8.50 -3.10 1.48
C LEU A 59 8.50 -2.51 2.90
N VAL A 60 7.37 -1.96 3.34
CA VAL A 60 7.24 -1.31 4.64
C VAL A 60 7.39 -2.32 5.79
N THR A 61 6.86 -3.54 5.64
CA THR A 61 7.01 -4.58 6.67
C THR A 61 8.45 -5.07 6.82
N ARG A 62 9.20 -5.15 5.70
CA ARG A 62 10.62 -5.54 5.70
C ARG A 62 11.52 -4.41 6.21
N PHE A 63 11.29 -3.20 5.72
CA PHE A 63 12.07 -2.01 6.09
C PHE A 63 11.28 -1.20 7.12
N ARG A 64 11.30 -1.67 8.37
CA ARG A 64 10.49 -1.11 9.47
C ARG A 64 10.67 0.39 9.72
N VAL A 65 11.76 0.99 9.24
CA VAL A 65 11.99 2.45 9.23
C VAL A 65 10.85 3.20 8.52
N LEU A 66 10.21 2.57 7.52
CA LEU A 66 9.12 3.15 6.74
C LEU A 66 7.74 3.00 7.41
N ILE A 67 7.64 2.29 8.54
CA ILE A 67 6.35 2.08 9.21
C ILE A 67 5.93 3.31 10.02
N ASN A 68 6.89 3.98 10.63
CA ASN A 68 6.63 5.12 11.51
C ASN A 68 6.77 6.44 10.76
N ALA A 69 6.12 7.47 11.30
CA ALA A 69 6.43 8.83 10.92
C ALA A 69 7.93 9.09 11.16
N ILE A 70 8.65 9.40 10.09
CA ILE A 70 10.07 9.72 10.15
C ILE A 70 10.17 11.21 10.45
N ASP A 71 10.68 11.58 11.63
CA ASP A 71 10.88 12.98 12.03
C ASP A 71 12.15 13.55 11.36
N MET A 72 12.07 13.68 10.03
CA MET A 72 13.15 14.21 9.20
C MET A 72 12.55 15.04 8.06
N THR A 73 13.36 15.93 7.50
CA THR A 73 13.00 16.69 6.30
C THR A 73 12.86 15.75 5.09
N PRO A 74 11.95 16.01 4.14
CA PRO A 74 11.78 15.19 2.92
C PRO A 74 13.09 14.92 2.18
N LYS A 75 13.98 15.92 2.07
CA LYS A 75 15.32 15.78 1.46
C LYS A 75 16.17 14.65 2.04
N LYS A 76 15.96 14.29 3.31
CA LYS A 76 16.66 13.18 3.99
C LYS A 76 15.89 11.86 3.89
N ILE A 77 14.57 11.92 3.71
CA ILE A 77 13.71 10.73 3.59
C ILE A 77 13.81 10.13 2.19
N ASP A 78 13.96 10.94 1.15
CA ASP A 78 14.11 10.49 -0.24
C ASP A 78 15.23 9.45 -0.40
N PRO A 79 16.48 9.68 0.04
CA PRO A 79 17.53 8.67 -0.09
C PRO A 79 17.25 7.41 0.74
N ILE A 80 16.58 7.51 1.89
CA ILE A 80 16.20 6.34 2.71
C ILE A 80 15.18 5.48 1.94
N THR A 81 14.16 6.12 1.36
CA THR A 81 13.14 5.44 0.55
C THR A 81 13.76 4.79 -0.68
N LEU A 82 14.64 5.51 -1.38
CA LEU A 82 15.34 4.98 -2.56
C LEU A 82 16.28 3.82 -2.20
N ALA A 83 17.01 3.90 -1.08
CA ALA A 83 17.85 2.82 -0.60
C ALA A 83 17.04 1.57 -0.25
N ALA A 84 15.89 1.73 0.42
CA ALA A 84 14.98 0.62 0.71
C ALA A 84 14.46 -0.04 -0.57
N CYS A 85 14.04 0.76 -1.58
CA CYS A 85 13.62 0.26 -2.89
C CYS A 85 14.75 -0.47 -3.63
N ALA A 86 15.96 0.10 -3.65
CA ALA A 86 17.12 -0.50 -4.30
C ALA A 86 17.48 -1.85 -3.66
N LEU A 87 17.54 -1.90 -2.33
CA LEU A 87 17.84 -3.11 -1.58
C LEU A 87 16.73 -4.16 -1.75
N HIS A 88 15.46 -3.75 -1.72
CA HIS A 88 14.33 -4.63 -2.02
C HIS A 88 14.46 -5.28 -3.39
N ASN A 89 14.74 -4.47 -4.42
CA ASN A 89 14.89 -4.95 -5.79
C ASN A 89 16.09 -5.88 -5.95
N TRP A 90 17.21 -5.57 -5.28
CA TRP A 90 18.39 -6.43 -5.27
C TRP A 90 18.08 -7.78 -4.61
N LEU A 91 17.51 -7.79 -3.40
CA LEU A 91 17.15 -9.01 -2.67
C LEU A 91 16.13 -9.86 -3.44
N ARG A 92 15.16 -9.23 -4.13
CA ARG A 92 14.23 -9.95 -5.02
C ARG A 92 14.93 -10.66 -6.18
N LYS A 93 16.07 -10.16 -6.65
CA LYS A 93 16.83 -10.76 -7.75
C LYS A 93 17.86 -11.79 -7.27
N THR A 94 18.38 -11.65 -6.06
CA THR A 94 19.49 -12.47 -5.55
C THR A 94 19.09 -13.52 -4.53
N SER A 95 17.87 -13.46 -3.99
CA SER A 95 17.40 -14.38 -2.96
C SER A 95 15.99 -14.90 -3.25
N ASP A 96 15.90 -16.18 -3.59
CA ASP A 96 14.63 -16.88 -3.84
C ASP A 96 13.72 -16.90 -2.60
N MET A 97 14.30 -16.78 -1.41
CA MET A 97 13.57 -16.80 -0.13
C MET A 97 13.13 -15.42 0.36
N TYR A 98 13.51 -14.34 -0.32
CA TYR A 98 13.17 -12.98 0.13
C TYR A 98 11.67 -12.70 0.06
N ILE A 99 11.02 -13.08 -1.03
CA ILE A 99 9.56 -13.02 -1.22
C ILE A 99 9.07 -14.41 -1.62
N THR A 100 8.37 -15.07 -0.70
CA THR A 100 7.71 -16.36 -0.97
C THR A 100 6.26 -16.13 -1.41
N GLN A 101 5.61 -17.16 -1.94
CA GLN A 101 4.19 -17.10 -2.33
C GLN A 101 3.28 -16.68 -1.16
N ARG A 102 3.65 -17.03 0.08
CA ARG A 102 2.91 -16.64 1.29
C ARG A 102 3.04 -15.16 1.62
N CYS A 103 4.05 -14.48 1.08
CA CYS A 103 4.28 -13.06 1.32
C CYS A 103 3.33 -12.18 0.53
N VAL A 104 2.70 -12.64 -0.54
CA VAL A 104 1.82 -11.84 -1.41
C VAL A 104 0.38 -12.31 -1.30
N ASP A 105 -0.57 -11.41 -1.50
CA ASP A 105 -1.96 -11.82 -1.70
C ASP A 105 -2.06 -12.68 -2.97
N PHE A 106 -2.77 -13.81 -2.88
CA PHE A 106 -3.03 -14.67 -4.03
C PHE A 106 -4.53 -15.00 -4.14
N GLU A 107 -4.98 -15.33 -5.34
CA GLU A 107 -6.36 -15.73 -5.59
C GLU A 107 -6.45 -17.25 -5.67
N ASP A 108 -7.27 -17.84 -4.81
CA ASP A 108 -7.71 -19.21 -4.95
C ASP A 108 -8.83 -19.26 -5.98
N ILE A 109 -8.51 -19.74 -7.18
CA ILE A 109 -9.44 -19.80 -8.31
C ILE A 109 -10.55 -20.84 -8.05
N GLN A 110 -10.25 -21.90 -7.30
CA GLN A 110 -11.22 -22.96 -7.02
C GLN A 110 -12.29 -22.48 -6.04
N GLN A 111 -11.87 -21.69 -5.05
CA GLN A 111 -12.78 -21.14 -4.03
C GLN A 111 -13.33 -19.76 -4.40
N GLY A 112 -12.73 -19.08 -5.38
CA GLY A 112 -13.09 -17.70 -5.73
C GLY A 112 -12.72 -16.68 -4.63
N VAL A 113 -11.76 -17.02 -3.77
CA VAL A 113 -11.38 -16.21 -2.60
C VAL A 113 -9.98 -15.62 -2.77
N VAL A 114 -9.80 -14.39 -2.30
CA VAL A 114 -8.48 -13.76 -2.20
C VAL A 114 -7.88 -14.12 -0.84
N VAL A 115 -6.78 -14.86 -0.83
CA VAL A 115 -6.04 -15.20 0.38
C VAL A 115 -5.02 -14.08 0.66
N PRO A 116 -5.06 -13.46 1.86
CA PRO A 116 -4.17 -12.36 2.19
C PRO A 116 -2.73 -12.83 2.40
N GLY A 117 -1.77 -12.07 1.88
CA GLY A 117 -0.34 -12.27 2.11
C GLY A 117 0.05 -11.98 3.56
N ALA A 118 1.13 -12.62 4.00
CA ALA A 118 1.62 -12.55 5.38
C ALA A 118 1.88 -11.10 5.85
N TRP A 119 2.26 -10.19 4.94
CA TRP A 119 2.49 -8.78 5.25
C TRP A 119 1.25 -8.12 5.86
N ARG A 120 0.03 -8.50 5.43
CA ARG A 120 -1.21 -7.91 5.97
C ARG A 120 -1.38 -8.22 7.46
N ALA A 121 -1.03 -9.45 7.89
CA ALA A 121 -1.09 -9.85 9.29
C ALA A 121 0.03 -9.21 10.12
N GLN A 122 1.25 -9.20 9.58
CA GLN A 122 2.42 -8.57 10.21
C GLN A 122 2.17 -7.07 10.43
N MET A 123 1.63 -6.38 9.42
CA MET A 123 1.31 -4.95 9.52
C MET A 123 0.26 -4.68 10.60
N ARG A 124 -0.80 -5.51 10.69
CA ARG A 124 -1.80 -5.38 11.77
C ARG A 124 -1.19 -5.54 13.16
N GLN A 125 -0.27 -6.49 13.34
CA GLN A 125 0.41 -6.68 14.63
C GLN A 125 1.28 -5.48 14.98
N VAL A 126 2.04 -4.99 14.00
CA VAL A 126 2.94 -3.85 14.18
C VAL A 126 2.14 -2.57 14.51
N LEU A 127 1.07 -2.28 13.77
CA LEU A 127 0.20 -1.14 14.04
C LEU A 127 -0.48 -1.23 15.42
N LYS A 128 -0.89 -2.43 15.86
CA LYS A 128 -1.42 -2.64 17.22
C LYS A 128 -0.38 -2.34 18.29
N ALA A 129 0.86 -2.82 18.12
CA ALA A 129 1.95 -2.55 19.05
C ALA A 129 2.25 -1.05 19.14
N TYR A 130 2.21 -0.33 18.01
CA TYR A 130 2.39 1.13 17.99
C TYR A 130 1.24 1.89 18.64
N HIS A 131 -0.01 1.50 18.39
CA HIS A 131 -1.15 2.13 19.04
C HIS A 131 -1.11 1.95 20.57
N LEU A 132 -0.71 0.76 21.03
CA LEU A 132 -0.50 0.49 22.45
C LEU A 132 0.64 1.36 23.03
N HIS A 133 1.79 1.44 22.36
CA HIS A 133 2.89 2.30 22.78
C HIS A 133 2.51 3.78 22.82
N ALA A 134 1.84 4.28 21.79
CA ALA A 134 1.38 5.67 21.75
C ALA A 134 0.42 5.99 22.91
N THR A 135 -0.50 5.07 23.22
CA THR A 135 -1.45 5.21 24.34
C THR A 135 -0.72 5.25 25.68
N ILE A 136 0.27 4.36 25.90
CA ILE A 136 1.07 4.34 27.14
C ILE A 136 1.89 5.64 27.28
N THR A 137 2.51 6.12 26.19
CA THR A 137 3.27 7.38 26.21
C THR A 137 2.37 8.60 26.46
N THR A 138 1.14 8.62 25.92
CA THR A 138 0.17 9.70 26.22
C THR A 138 -0.40 9.66 27.63
N LEU A 139 -0.44 8.48 28.26
CA LEU A 139 -0.84 8.34 29.67
C LEU A 139 0.28 8.75 30.62
N SER A 140 1.55 8.53 30.27
CA SER A 140 2.70 8.92 31.08
C SER A 140 3.11 10.39 30.90
N THR A 141 2.81 10.99 29.75
CA THR A 141 3.03 12.40 29.47
C THR A 141 1.68 13.07 29.23
N GLY A 142 1.12 13.74 30.25
CA GLY A 142 -0.17 14.43 30.17
C GLY A 142 -0.19 15.62 29.19
N ARG A 143 -0.06 15.35 27.89
CA ARG A 143 -0.11 16.34 26.80
C ARG A 143 -1.10 15.88 25.74
N SER A 144 -2.26 16.53 25.74
CA SER A 144 -3.20 16.51 24.65
C SER A 144 -2.53 17.10 23.40
N ASN A 145 -2.30 16.29 22.35
CA ASN A 145 -2.40 16.82 21.00
C ASN A 145 -2.64 15.78 19.91
N LYS A 146 -3.58 16.16 19.04
CA LYS A 146 -4.12 15.44 17.88
C LYS A 146 -3.01 15.03 16.92
N LYS A 147 -2.94 13.75 16.54
CA LYS A 147 -2.20 13.32 15.34
C LYS A 147 -3.04 12.35 14.55
N HIS A 148 -3.41 12.80 13.35
CA HIS A 148 -4.18 12.10 12.34
C HIS A 148 -3.51 10.76 12.01
N LEU A 149 -4.28 9.67 12.13
CA LEU A 149 -3.93 8.38 11.55
C LEU A 149 -3.78 8.56 10.04
N CYS A 150 -2.59 8.27 9.51
CA CYS A 150 -2.46 7.91 8.11
C CYS A 150 -2.76 6.40 8.01
N ALA A 151 -4.05 6.07 8.02
CA ALA A 151 -4.56 4.78 7.61
C ALA A 151 -5.18 4.96 6.22
N ALA A 152 -4.37 4.85 5.17
CA ALA A 152 -4.84 4.76 3.79
C ALA A 152 -3.77 4.11 2.92
N LEU A 153 -3.70 2.78 2.98
CA LEU A 153 -3.32 1.92 1.86
C LEU A 153 -4.28 0.72 1.86
#